data_AF-L0K515-F1
#
_entry.id   AF-L0K515-F1
#
_cell.length_a   1.000
_cell.length_b   1.000
_cell.length_c   1.000
_cell.angle_alpha   90.00
_cell.angle_beta   90.00
_cell.angle_gamma   90.00
#
_symmetry.space_group_name_H-M   'P 1'
#
loop_
_entity.id
_entity.type
_entity.pdbx_description
1 polymer ?
#
loop_
_entity_poly.entity_id
_entity_poly.type
_entity_poly.pdbx_seq_one_letter_code
_entity_poly.pdbx_strand_id
1 'polypeptide(L)'
;MPQPNAPRKGSLGFGPRQRASSEVPRFNSWPDDDGQPTLQGFAGYKAGMTHVVMVDDEANSPTEGMEETVPVTIVETPPMRAVALRAYEDTPYGKKPLTEVWTGEFVPELDRVLDLPGDDYDADAAEDELRGYLEDGRIADVRVITHTVPSEVPSIPKKKPDVMETRVGGGSVEERVDFALELLADGGEHVMNDVFRAGEYLDASGVTKGKGTQGPVKRWGVQKRKGKHARQGWRRRIGNLGPWNPSRVRSTVPQQGQTGYHQRTELNKRLVDIGDGADATVDGGFVNYGEVDGPHALIKGSLPGPDKRLLRFRPAIRPGDQPRLDPEVRFVSTASNQG
;
A
#
# COMPACT_ATOMS: atom_id res chain seq x y z
N MET A 1 16.13 -42.03 -19.97
CA MET A 1 15.15 -41.03 -20.45
C MET A 1 15.70 -39.65 -20.14
N PRO A 2 15.95 -38.79 -21.14
CA PRO A 2 16.34 -37.40 -20.90
C PRO A 2 15.23 -36.69 -20.13
N GLN A 3 15.60 -35.87 -19.13
CA GLN A 3 14.63 -35.08 -18.36
C GLN A 3 14.35 -33.76 -19.09
N PRO A 4 13.08 -33.44 -19.41
CA PRO A 4 12.72 -32.14 -19.96
C PRO A 4 13.03 -31.01 -18.97
N ASN A 5 13.53 -29.88 -19.49
CA ASN A 5 13.76 -28.69 -18.69
C ASN A 5 12.43 -28.03 -18.29
N ALA A 6 12.35 -27.53 -17.06
CA ALA A 6 11.22 -26.76 -16.59
C ALA A 6 11.68 -25.68 -15.60
N PRO A 7 11.04 -24.49 -15.58
CA PRO A 7 11.32 -23.49 -14.56
C PRO A 7 11.07 -24.02 -13.14
N ARG A 8 11.85 -23.51 -12.19
CA ARG A 8 11.67 -23.79 -10.76
C ARG A 8 10.31 -23.30 -10.26
N LYS A 9 9.81 -23.93 -9.19
CA LYS A 9 8.46 -23.68 -8.67
C LYS A 9 8.44 -22.53 -7.66
N GLY A 10 7.78 -21.44 -8.04
CA GLY A 10 7.54 -20.22 -7.24
C GLY A 10 8.79 -19.35 -7.04
N SER A 11 8.68 -18.02 -7.11
CA SER A 11 9.84 -17.10 -7.00
C SER A 11 10.57 -17.18 -5.64
N LEU A 12 11.90 -16.96 -5.66
CA LEU A 12 12.75 -16.78 -4.47
C LEU A 12 12.86 -15.33 -4.01
N GLY A 13 12.56 -14.35 -4.87
CA GLY A 13 12.73 -12.91 -4.56
C GLY A 13 11.77 -12.40 -3.48
N PHE A 14 10.82 -13.23 -3.04
CA PHE A 14 9.88 -12.90 -1.96
C PHE A 14 10.10 -13.78 -0.71
N GLY A 15 11.33 -14.22 -0.50
CA GLY A 15 11.78 -14.97 0.68
C GLY A 15 12.48 -14.07 1.71
N PRO A 16 12.61 -14.53 2.97
CA PRO A 16 11.94 -15.69 3.54
C PRO A 16 10.42 -15.47 3.60
N ARG A 17 9.65 -16.52 3.26
CA ARG A 17 8.18 -16.46 3.27
C ARG A 17 7.67 -16.67 4.70
N GLN A 18 7.77 -15.61 5.49
CA GLN A 18 7.40 -15.52 6.90
C GLN A 18 6.31 -14.48 7.12
N ARG A 19 5.72 -14.45 8.32
CA ARG A 19 4.71 -13.44 8.69
C ARG A 19 5.33 -12.04 8.61
N ALA A 20 4.59 -11.08 8.06
CA ALA A 20 4.98 -9.67 8.11
C ALA A 20 5.13 -9.24 9.57
N SER A 21 6.17 -8.46 9.87
CA SER A 21 6.44 -7.93 11.21
C SER A 21 5.48 -6.81 11.59
N SER A 22 4.98 -6.07 10.60
CA SER A 22 3.99 -5.02 10.74
C SER A 22 2.82 -5.30 9.82
N GLU A 23 1.60 -5.04 10.29
CA GLU A 23 0.42 -5.07 9.43
C GLU A 23 0.29 -3.79 8.59
N VAL A 24 0.81 -2.66 9.12
CA VAL A 24 0.99 -1.40 8.39
C VAL A 24 2.16 -1.57 7.40
N PRO A 25 1.91 -1.50 6.08
CA PRO A 25 2.95 -1.67 5.08
C PRO A 25 4.01 -0.57 5.12
N ARG A 26 5.26 -0.92 4.85
CA ARG A 26 6.37 0.04 4.77
C ARG A 26 6.92 0.11 3.36
N PHE A 27 6.88 1.28 2.72
CA PHE A 27 7.56 1.47 1.45
C PHE A 27 9.08 1.44 1.66
N ASN A 28 9.79 0.78 0.73
CA ASN A 28 11.25 0.66 0.73
C ASN A 28 11.92 1.58 -0.29
N SER A 29 11.12 2.30 -1.08
CA SER A 29 11.54 3.27 -2.08
C SER A 29 10.45 4.31 -2.23
N TRP A 30 10.79 5.45 -2.79
CA TRP A 30 9.85 6.54 -3.05
C TRP A 30 10.00 7.00 -4.50
N PRO A 31 9.00 7.69 -5.06
CA PRO A 31 9.13 8.36 -6.35
C PRO A 31 10.26 9.39 -6.34
N ASP A 32 10.78 9.69 -7.52
CA ASP A 32 11.79 10.74 -7.71
C ASP A 32 11.22 12.14 -7.40
N ASP A 33 12.10 13.13 -7.30
CA ASP A 33 11.79 14.47 -6.81
C ASP A 33 11.31 15.45 -7.89
N ASP A 34 10.54 14.96 -8.85
CA ASP A 34 10.00 15.80 -9.93
C ASP A 34 8.78 16.60 -9.46
N GLY A 35 8.59 17.79 -10.04
CA GLY A 35 7.43 18.64 -9.78
C GLY A 35 7.53 19.51 -8.53
N GLN A 36 6.38 19.99 -8.05
CA GLN A 36 6.25 20.81 -6.85
C GLN A 36 6.28 19.95 -5.59
N PRO A 37 6.64 20.51 -4.41
CA PRO A 37 6.55 19.82 -3.14
C PRO A 37 5.19 19.16 -2.93
N THR A 38 5.18 17.85 -2.67
CA THR A 38 3.96 17.09 -2.37
C THR A 38 4.25 15.86 -1.53
N LEU A 39 3.22 15.37 -0.84
CA LEU A 39 3.27 14.08 -0.16
C LEU A 39 3.37 12.96 -1.20
N GLN A 40 4.27 12.00 -0.98
CA GLN A 40 4.45 10.89 -1.91
C GLN A 40 3.67 9.63 -1.50
N GLY A 41 2.60 9.77 -0.73
CA GLY A 41 1.74 8.64 -0.41
C GLY A 41 0.52 8.97 0.43
N PHE A 42 -0.42 8.04 0.41
CA PHE A 42 -1.68 8.08 1.14
C PHE A 42 -2.06 6.67 1.62
N ALA A 43 -3.14 6.52 2.38
CA ALA A 43 -3.60 5.21 2.82
C ALA A 43 -5.13 5.14 2.89
N GLY A 44 -5.64 3.91 2.88
CA GLY A 44 -7.08 3.66 2.98
C GLY A 44 -7.38 2.22 3.39
N TYR A 45 -8.66 1.92 3.60
CA TYR A 45 -9.13 0.61 4.02
C TYR A 45 -9.88 -0.09 2.90
N LYS A 46 -9.44 -1.30 2.56
CA LYS A 46 -10.06 -2.08 1.48
C LYS A 46 -11.49 -2.46 1.85
N ALA A 47 -12.47 -2.04 1.04
CA ALA A 47 -13.88 -2.36 1.23
C ALA A 47 -14.27 -3.67 0.53
N GLY A 48 -14.09 -3.71 -0.78
CA GLY A 48 -14.51 -4.86 -1.60
C GLY A 48 -14.22 -4.64 -3.07
N MET A 49 -14.93 -5.35 -3.93
CA MET A 49 -14.80 -5.22 -5.38
C MET A 49 -16.18 -5.09 -6.03
N THR A 50 -16.20 -4.35 -7.14
CA THR A 50 -17.31 -4.29 -8.09
C THR A 50 -16.71 -4.18 -9.51
N HIS A 51 -17.51 -3.83 -10.50
CA HIS A 51 -17.04 -3.45 -11.82
C HIS A 51 -17.61 -2.10 -12.23
N VAL A 52 -16.89 -1.43 -13.11
CA VAL A 52 -17.34 -0.21 -13.79
C VAL A 52 -17.39 -0.46 -15.28
N VAL A 53 -18.26 0.27 -15.97
CA VAL A 53 -18.14 0.47 -17.41
C VAL A 53 -17.51 1.84 -17.60
N MET A 54 -16.39 1.88 -18.31
CA MET A 54 -15.66 3.11 -18.62
C MET A 54 -15.36 3.17 -20.11
N VAL A 55 -15.05 4.35 -20.62
CA VAL A 55 -14.59 4.52 -22.01
C VAL A 55 -13.12 4.14 -22.09
N ASP A 56 -12.76 3.27 -23.05
CA ASP A 56 -11.37 2.94 -23.35
C ASP A 56 -10.66 4.20 -23.87
N ASP A 57 -9.73 4.71 -23.07
CA ASP A 57 -8.95 5.91 -23.37
C ASP A 57 -7.51 5.58 -23.76
N GLU A 58 -7.21 4.31 -24.05
CA GLU A 58 -5.88 3.90 -24.51
C GLU A 58 -5.65 4.35 -25.93
N ALA A 59 -4.86 5.42 -26.08
CA ALA A 59 -4.40 5.86 -27.39
C ALA A 59 -3.78 4.67 -28.13
N ASN A 60 -4.25 4.42 -29.36
CA ASN A 60 -3.86 3.29 -30.23
C ASN A 60 -4.48 1.93 -29.87
N SER A 61 -5.42 1.87 -28.94
CA SER A 61 -6.26 0.69 -28.78
C SER A 61 -7.27 0.59 -29.94
N PRO A 62 -7.49 -0.59 -30.53
CA PRO A 62 -8.57 -0.78 -31.52
C PRO A 62 -9.97 -0.48 -30.98
N THR A 63 -10.12 -0.41 -29.65
CA THR A 63 -11.38 -0.12 -28.94
C THR A 63 -11.42 1.27 -28.32
N GLU A 64 -10.46 2.15 -28.64
CA GLU A 64 -10.44 3.54 -28.17
C GLU A 64 -11.80 4.24 -28.42
N GLY A 65 -12.37 4.84 -27.38
CA GLY A 65 -13.68 5.49 -27.40
C GLY A 65 -14.88 4.53 -27.24
N MET A 66 -14.65 3.22 -27.16
CA MET A 66 -15.70 2.22 -26.88
C MET A 66 -15.83 1.95 -25.38
N GLU A 67 -16.96 1.39 -24.96
CA GLU A 67 -17.18 0.98 -23.58
C GLU A 67 -16.40 -0.30 -23.25
N GLU A 68 -15.65 -0.28 -22.15
CA GLU A 68 -14.99 -1.43 -21.55
C GLU A 68 -15.50 -1.69 -20.12
N THR A 69 -15.69 -2.97 -19.77
CA THR A 69 -16.02 -3.37 -18.40
C THR A 69 -14.74 -3.68 -17.63
N VAL A 70 -14.51 -2.93 -16.55
CA VAL A 70 -13.28 -3.00 -15.77
C VAL A 70 -13.57 -3.42 -14.34
N PRO A 71 -12.93 -4.48 -13.81
CA PRO A 71 -13.04 -4.82 -12.40
C PRO A 71 -12.32 -3.77 -11.56
N VAL A 72 -12.94 -3.32 -10.47
CA VAL A 72 -12.36 -2.34 -9.55
C VAL A 72 -12.38 -2.86 -8.12
N THR A 73 -11.35 -2.50 -7.34
CA THR A 73 -11.36 -2.63 -5.88
C THR A 73 -11.71 -1.28 -5.27
N ILE A 74 -12.72 -1.24 -4.43
CA ILE A 74 -13.13 -0.05 -3.67
C ILE A 74 -12.31 0.01 -2.38
N VAL A 75 -11.78 1.20 -2.09
CA VAL A 75 -11.01 1.50 -0.88
C VAL A 75 -11.54 2.78 -0.26
N GLU A 76 -11.99 2.73 0.99
CA GLU A 76 -12.33 3.94 1.74
C GLU A 76 -11.03 4.69 2.09
N THR A 77 -10.96 5.95 1.69
CA THR A 77 -9.80 6.84 1.79
C THR A 77 -10.20 8.12 2.53
N PRO A 78 -10.64 8.02 3.82
CA PRO A 78 -10.94 9.20 4.61
C PRO A 78 -9.70 10.09 4.75
N PRO A 79 -9.87 11.38 5.11
CA PRO A 79 -8.76 12.26 5.41
C PRO A 79 -7.76 11.61 6.38
N MET A 80 -6.47 11.83 6.09
CA MET A 80 -5.37 11.44 6.96
C MET A 80 -4.80 12.68 7.64
N ARG A 81 -4.01 12.47 8.70
CA ARG A 81 -3.32 13.57 9.36
C ARG A 81 -1.83 13.36 9.41
N ALA A 82 -1.06 14.37 9.03
CA ALA A 82 0.36 14.50 9.32
C ALA A 82 0.52 15.11 10.71
N VAL A 83 1.18 14.40 11.62
CA VAL A 83 1.31 14.82 13.03
C VAL A 83 2.71 15.32 13.37
N ALA A 84 3.69 14.96 12.55
CA ALA A 84 5.06 15.45 12.73
C ALA A 84 5.83 15.43 11.42
N LEU A 85 6.86 16.27 11.33
CA LEU A 85 7.86 16.32 10.28
C LEU A 85 9.16 15.76 10.86
N ARG A 86 9.71 14.73 10.23
CA ARG A 86 11.00 14.13 10.56
C ARG A 86 12.01 14.46 9.47
N ALA A 87 13.11 15.09 9.88
CA ALA A 87 14.26 15.35 9.01
C ALA A 87 15.29 14.22 9.10
N TYR A 88 15.97 13.96 7.98
CA TYR A 88 17.05 12.99 7.89
C TYR A 88 18.35 13.66 7.45
N GLU A 89 19.46 13.30 8.08
CA GLU A 89 20.81 13.65 7.62
C GLU A 89 21.47 12.47 6.90
N ASP A 90 22.36 12.78 5.94
CA ASP A 90 23.24 11.79 5.34
C ASP A 90 24.47 11.58 6.23
N THR A 91 24.67 10.33 6.67
CA THR A 91 25.86 9.93 7.41
C THR A 91 26.69 8.93 6.60
N PRO A 92 27.95 8.67 6.96
CA PRO A 92 28.74 7.58 6.35
C PRO A 92 28.09 6.19 6.44
N TYR A 93 27.04 6.04 7.26
CA TYR A 93 26.28 4.80 7.45
C TYR A 93 24.89 4.85 6.81
N GLY A 94 24.60 5.86 5.99
CA GLY A 94 23.31 6.12 5.35
C GLY A 94 22.48 7.18 6.09
N LYS A 95 21.22 7.34 5.64
CA LYS A 95 20.27 8.31 6.19
C LYS A 95 19.93 7.98 7.65
N LYS A 96 20.01 8.97 8.55
CA LYS A 96 19.58 8.86 9.95
C LYS A 96 18.59 9.96 10.31
N PRO A 97 17.57 9.67 11.15
CA PRO A 97 16.71 10.72 11.70
C PRO A 97 17.55 11.73 12.48
N LEU A 98 17.32 13.02 12.23
CA LEU A 98 18.01 14.13 12.85
C LEU A 98 17.17 14.74 13.98
N THR A 99 16.01 15.29 13.62
CA THR A 99 15.05 15.90 14.56
C THR A 99 13.61 15.74 14.05
N GLU A 100 12.65 16.06 14.91
CA GLU A 100 11.21 16.01 14.63
C GLU A 100 10.50 17.28 15.12
N VAL A 101 9.65 17.84 14.25
CA VAL A 101 8.71 18.92 14.59
C VAL A 101 7.32 18.32 14.67
N TRP A 102 6.66 18.38 15.83
CA TRP A 102 5.32 17.86 16.05
C TRP A 102 4.26 18.97 16.03
N THR A 103 3.02 18.61 15.70
CA THR A 103 1.87 19.52 15.86
C THR A 103 1.54 19.74 17.34
N GLY A 104 0.78 20.79 17.64
CA GLY A 104 0.16 21.00 18.97
C GLY A 104 -1.23 20.37 19.11
N GLU A 105 -1.92 20.09 18.00
CA GLU A 105 -3.26 19.52 17.98
C GLU A 105 -3.24 18.05 17.55
N PHE A 106 -3.95 17.20 18.30
CA PHE A 106 -4.00 15.75 18.09
C PHE A 106 -5.43 15.23 18.05
N VAL A 107 -5.68 14.20 17.25
CA VAL A 107 -6.94 13.46 17.28
C VAL A 107 -7.01 12.67 18.60
N PRO A 108 -8.15 12.66 19.31
CA PRO A 108 -8.27 12.02 20.62
C PRO A 108 -7.81 10.56 20.65
N GLU A 109 -8.06 9.77 19.60
CA GLU A 109 -7.69 8.35 19.56
C GLU A 109 -6.21 8.07 19.25
N LEU A 110 -5.38 9.09 18.98
CA LEU A 110 -3.96 8.90 18.65
C LEU A 110 -3.15 8.39 19.85
N ASP A 111 -3.59 8.72 21.07
CA ASP A 111 -3.04 8.24 22.35
C ASP A 111 -3.09 6.71 22.52
N ARG A 112 -3.94 6.02 21.74
CA ARG A 112 -4.03 4.54 21.71
C ARG A 112 -2.82 3.88 21.05
N VAL A 113 -1.97 4.67 20.39
CA VAL A 113 -0.81 4.22 19.62
C VAL A 113 0.47 4.84 20.15
N LEU A 114 0.45 6.14 20.42
CA LEU A 114 1.64 6.95 20.73
C LEU A 114 1.47 7.59 22.11
N ASP A 115 2.59 7.72 22.82
CA ASP A 115 2.67 8.67 23.94
C ASP A 115 2.87 10.06 23.31
N LEU A 116 1.83 10.88 23.36
CA LEU A 116 1.82 12.19 22.69
C LEU A 116 2.74 13.19 23.41
N PRO A 117 3.34 14.16 22.69
CA PRO A 117 4.04 15.28 23.31
C PRO A 117 3.14 15.98 24.35
N GLY A 118 3.73 16.31 25.51
CA GLY A 118 3.03 17.04 26.56
C GLY A 118 2.88 18.53 26.23
N ASP A 119 2.17 19.25 27.10
CA ASP A 119 1.97 20.72 26.98
C ASP A 119 3.29 21.51 27.08
N ASP A 120 4.39 20.86 27.49
CA ASP A 120 5.74 21.42 27.58
C ASP A 120 6.54 21.30 26.28
N TYR A 121 6.00 20.64 25.25
CA TYR A 121 6.63 20.56 23.95
C TYR A 121 6.61 21.92 23.24
N ASP A 122 7.80 22.43 22.93
CA ASP A 122 7.99 23.70 22.23
C ASP A 122 8.18 23.44 20.72
N ALA A 123 7.08 23.55 19.98
CA ALA A 123 7.07 23.35 18.53
C ALA A 123 7.89 24.42 17.79
N ASP A 124 7.85 25.66 18.27
CA ASP A 124 8.61 26.78 17.69
C ASP A 124 10.12 26.55 17.84
N ALA A 125 10.56 26.11 19.03
CA ALA A 125 11.97 25.78 19.24
C ALA A 125 12.45 24.58 18.40
N ALA A 126 11.58 23.58 18.17
CA ALA A 126 11.89 22.45 17.30
C ALA A 126 11.96 22.87 15.82
N GLU A 127 11.09 23.79 15.39
CA GLU A 127 11.14 24.38 14.05
C GLU A 127 12.43 25.22 13.87
N ASP A 128 12.79 26.05 14.84
CA ASP A 128 14.03 26.83 14.81
C ASP A 128 15.26 25.92 14.72
N GLU A 129 15.30 24.82 15.48
CA GLU A 129 16.36 23.81 15.39
C GLU A 129 16.42 23.18 13.98
N LEU A 130 15.26 22.82 13.42
CA LEU A 130 15.15 22.26 12.08
C LEU A 130 15.66 23.24 11.01
N ARG A 131 15.26 24.52 11.09
CA ARG A 131 15.71 25.57 10.16
C ARG A 131 17.22 25.80 10.28
N GLY A 132 17.78 25.76 11.49
CA GLY A 132 19.24 25.79 11.68
C GLY A 132 19.96 24.66 10.94
N TYR A 133 19.44 23.43 11.01
CA TYR A 133 20.00 22.31 10.26
C TYR A 133 19.82 22.41 8.74
N LEU A 134 18.75 23.05 8.29
CA LEU A 134 18.51 23.34 6.89
C LEU A 134 19.55 24.33 6.34
N GLU A 135 19.79 25.42 7.06
CA GLU A 135 20.80 26.43 6.73
C GLU A 135 22.22 25.85 6.70
N ASP A 136 22.53 24.96 7.65
CA ASP A 136 23.79 24.21 7.69
C ASP A 136 23.94 23.18 6.55
N GLY A 137 22.91 22.97 5.74
CA GLY A 137 22.89 22.00 4.65
C GLY A 137 22.96 20.53 5.12
N ARG A 138 22.50 20.26 6.35
CA ARG A 138 22.57 18.91 6.97
C ARG A 138 21.37 18.03 6.61
N ILE A 139 20.28 18.61 6.11
CA ILE A 139 19.05 17.89 5.77
C ILE A 139 19.17 17.27 4.37
N ALA A 140 19.08 15.95 4.31
CA ALA A 140 19.16 15.14 3.08
C ALA A 140 17.79 14.58 2.63
N ASP A 141 16.80 14.54 3.51
CA ASP A 141 15.44 14.09 3.21
C ASP A 141 14.47 14.57 4.29
N VAL A 142 13.21 14.72 3.91
CA VAL A 142 12.14 15.05 4.85
C VAL A 142 10.96 14.12 4.64
N ARG A 143 10.34 13.74 5.76
CA ARG A 143 9.21 12.83 5.78
C ARG A 143 8.25 13.25 6.86
N VAL A 144 6.96 13.11 6.61
CA VAL A 144 5.93 13.33 7.61
C VAL A 144 5.52 12.02 8.27
N ILE A 145 5.31 12.06 9.58
CA ILE A 145 4.64 11.01 10.34
C ILE A 145 3.15 11.23 10.13
N THR A 146 2.50 10.29 9.46
CA THR A 146 1.08 10.34 9.14
C THR A 146 0.31 9.26 9.88
N HIS A 147 -0.96 9.49 10.15
CA HIS A 147 -1.85 8.47 10.67
C HIS A 147 -3.22 8.51 9.99
N THR A 148 -3.88 7.35 9.98
CA THR A 148 -5.29 7.26 9.55
C THR A 148 -6.22 7.64 10.70
N VAL A 149 -7.50 7.90 10.39
CA VAL A 149 -8.57 8.14 11.37
C VAL A 149 -9.64 7.04 11.25
N PRO A 150 -9.42 5.82 11.79
CA PRO A 150 -10.33 4.70 11.59
C PRO A 150 -11.71 4.90 12.22
N SER A 151 -11.84 5.87 13.13
CA SER A 151 -13.11 6.28 13.73
C SER A 151 -14.12 6.77 12.69
N GLU A 152 -13.64 7.40 11.62
CA GLU A 152 -14.43 7.93 10.50
C GLU A 152 -14.90 6.88 9.51
N VAL A 153 -14.41 5.63 9.62
CA VAL A 153 -14.81 4.53 8.73
C VAL A 153 -15.68 3.55 9.51
N PRO A 154 -17.03 3.62 9.42
CA PRO A 154 -17.93 2.82 10.27
C PRO A 154 -17.73 1.31 10.07
N SER A 155 -17.41 0.89 8.85
CA SER A 155 -17.16 -0.50 8.45
C SER A 155 -15.89 -1.10 9.10
N ILE A 156 -15.03 -0.26 9.67
CA ILE A 156 -13.78 -0.65 10.33
C ILE A 156 -13.97 -0.71 11.86
N PRO A 157 -13.81 -1.90 12.48
CA PRO A 157 -14.05 -2.05 13.91
C PRO A 157 -13.05 -1.32 14.81
N LYS A 158 -11.82 -1.09 14.34
CA LYS A 158 -10.79 -0.47 15.16
C LYS A 158 -11.01 1.04 15.20
N LYS A 159 -10.72 1.63 16.36
CA LYS A 159 -10.60 3.08 16.54
C LYS A 159 -9.15 3.54 16.72
N LYS A 160 -8.25 2.58 16.99
CA LYS A 160 -6.80 2.80 17.08
C LYS A 160 -6.23 3.16 15.70
N PRO A 161 -5.63 4.36 15.53
CA PRO A 161 -4.98 4.76 14.29
C PRO A 161 -3.86 3.82 13.83
N ASP A 162 -3.65 3.74 12.51
CA ASP A 162 -2.40 3.21 11.96
C ASP A 162 -1.46 4.38 11.68
N VAL A 163 -0.26 4.34 12.26
CA VAL A 163 0.79 5.35 12.06
C VAL A 163 1.82 4.86 11.03
N MET A 164 2.23 5.73 10.14
CA MET A 164 3.19 5.45 9.09
C MET A 164 3.96 6.70 8.66
N GLU A 165 5.20 6.49 8.25
CA GLU A 165 6.03 7.57 7.71
C GLU A 165 5.86 7.66 6.19
N THR A 166 5.65 8.87 5.69
CA THR A 166 5.45 9.18 4.27
C THR A 166 6.42 10.28 3.83
N ARG A 167 7.11 10.07 2.72
CA ARG A 167 8.10 11.03 2.21
C ARG A 167 7.42 12.25 1.57
N VAL A 168 8.04 13.41 1.71
CA VAL A 168 7.74 14.63 0.94
C VAL A 168 8.78 14.72 -0.18
N GLY A 169 8.33 14.85 -1.42
CA GLY A 169 9.21 14.97 -2.60
C GLY A 169 8.83 16.17 -3.45
N GLY A 170 9.58 16.41 -4.53
CA GLY A 170 9.39 17.58 -5.41
C GLY A 170 10.15 18.82 -4.93
N GLY A 171 10.46 19.76 -5.82
CA GLY A 171 11.14 21.01 -5.48
C GLY A 171 12.51 20.84 -4.79
N SER A 172 12.99 21.91 -4.16
CA SER A 172 14.19 21.92 -3.32
C SER A 172 13.92 21.33 -1.93
N VAL A 173 14.98 21.03 -1.15
CA VAL A 173 14.80 20.54 0.23
C VAL A 173 14.13 21.60 1.11
N GLU A 174 14.46 22.87 0.92
CA GLU A 174 13.85 24.00 1.62
C GLU A 174 12.36 24.09 1.32
N GLU A 175 11.96 24.03 0.04
CA GLU A 175 10.56 24.06 -0.36
C GLU A 175 9.76 22.86 0.22
N ARG A 176 10.39 21.69 0.39
CA ARG A 176 9.76 20.53 1.04
C ARG A 176 9.62 20.69 2.54
N VAL A 177 10.59 21.34 3.20
CA VAL A 177 10.51 21.65 4.63
C VAL A 177 9.37 22.63 4.86
N ASP A 178 9.31 23.72 4.09
CA ASP A 178 8.26 24.73 4.21
C ASP A 178 6.87 24.14 3.93
N PHE A 179 6.71 23.36 2.86
CA PHE A 179 5.46 22.64 2.59
C PHE A 179 5.04 21.74 3.74
N ALA A 180 6.00 21.00 4.33
CA ALA A 180 5.68 20.08 5.42
C ALA A 180 5.32 20.83 6.71
N LEU A 181 5.97 21.95 7.01
CA LEU A 181 5.66 22.79 8.18
C LEU A 181 4.29 23.46 8.01
N GLU A 182 3.97 23.97 6.83
CA GLU A 182 2.64 24.53 6.51
C GLU A 182 1.54 23.48 6.70
N LEU A 183 1.74 22.27 6.16
CA LEU A 183 0.81 21.16 6.36
C LEU A 183 0.59 20.85 7.86
N LEU A 184 1.64 20.89 8.69
CA LEU A 184 1.49 20.67 10.13
C LEU A 184 0.77 21.82 10.83
N ALA A 185 1.03 23.07 10.43
CA ALA A 185 0.37 24.26 10.97
C ALA A 185 -1.14 24.24 10.71
N ASP A 186 -1.57 23.71 9.57
CA ASP A 186 -2.98 23.52 9.21
C ASP A 186 -3.65 22.30 9.90
N GLY A 187 -2.99 21.71 10.90
CA GLY A 187 -3.50 20.55 11.65
C GLY A 187 -3.23 19.21 10.97
N GLY A 188 -2.45 19.20 9.89
CA GLY A 188 -1.96 18.00 9.22
C GLY A 188 -2.97 17.31 8.31
N GLU A 189 -4.21 17.79 8.26
CA GLU A 189 -5.28 17.13 7.53
C GLU A 189 -5.04 17.21 6.02
N HIS A 190 -5.11 16.08 5.34
CA HIS A 190 -4.97 15.98 3.89
C HIS A 190 -5.82 14.82 3.36
N VAL A 191 -6.28 14.96 2.12
CA VAL A 191 -7.14 14.02 1.42
C VAL A 191 -6.41 13.34 0.26
N MET A 192 -7.02 12.28 -0.27
CA MET A 192 -6.46 11.53 -1.41
C MET A 192 -6.19 12.43 -2.63
N ASN A 193 -7.05 13.44 -2.86
CA ASN A 193 -6.95 14.40 -3.97
C ASN A 193 -5.75 15.34 -3.88
N ASP A 194 -5.15 15.53 -2.70
CA ASP A 194 -3.95 16.36 -2.53
C ASP A 194 -2.70 15.65 -3.07
N VAL A 195 -2.77 14.33 -3.22
CA VAL A 195 -1.64 13.46 -3.60
C VAL A 195 -1.84 12.82 -4.97
N PHE A 196 -3.08 12.48 -5.33
CA PHE A 196 -3.40 11.73 -6.52
C PHE A 196 -4.53 12.38 -7.31
N ARG A 197 -4.49 12.16 -8.62
CA ARG A 197 -5.60 12.46 -9.53
C ARG A 197 -6.12 11.20 -10.22
N ALA A 198 -7.42 11.16 -10.49
CA ALA A 198 -8.02 10.08 -11.27
C ALA A 198 -7.30 9.92 -12.62
N GLY A 199 -7.10 8.67 -13.03
CA GLY A 199 -6.35 8.30 -14.23
C GLY A 199 -4.86 8.06 -14.04
N GLU A 200 -4.27 8.51 -12.92
CA GLU A 200 -2.86 8.27 -12.60
C GLU A 200 -2.57 6.81 -12.21
N TYR A 201 -1.28 6.46 -12.24
CA TYR A 201 -0.78 5.18 -11.77
C TYR A 201 -0.19 5.31 -10.37
N LEU A 202 -0.62 4.41 -9.49
CA LEU A 202 -0.12 4.29 -8.12
C LEU A 202 0.44 2.89 -7.86
N ASP A 203 1.35 2.78 -6.90
CA ASP A 203 1.77 1.51 -6.33
C ASP A 203 0.99 1.24 -5.04
N ALA A 204 0.33 0.09 -4.97
CA ALA A 204 -0.44 -0.31 -3.80
C ALA A 204 0.33 -1.32 -2.94
N SER A 205 0.62 -0.97 -1.69
CA SER A 205 1.27 -1.83 -0.71
C SER A 205 0.28 -2.32 0.34
N GLY A 206 0.32 -3.62 0.64
CA GLY A 206 -0.59 -4.24 1.60
C GLY A 206 -0.07 -5.57 2.13
N VAL A 207 -0.53 -5.95 3.33
CA VAL A 207 -0.29 -7.28 3.88
C VAL A 207 -1.34 -8.26 3.38
N THR A 208 -0.89 -9.24 2.58
CA THR A 208 -1.73 -10.22 1.89
C THR A 208 -2.61 -11.07 2.82
N LYS A 209 -3.75 -11.58 2.31
CA LYS A 209 -4.64 -12.52 3.02
C LYS A 209 -3.85 -13.68 3.62
N GLY A 210 -3.90 -13.83 4.95
CA GLY A 210 -3.22 -14.90 5.69
C GLY A 210 -3.83 -16.27 5.40
N LYS A 211 -2.98 -17.29 5.20
CA LYS A 211 -3.42 -18.68 4.95
C LYS A 211 -2.78 -19.68 5.91
N GLY A 212 -2.09 -19.20 6.95
CA GLY A 212 -1.36 -20.02 7.92
C GLY A 212 -0.31 -20.94 7.29
N THR A 213 -0.07 -22.09 7.91
CA THR A 213 0.84 -23.11 7.40
C THR A 213 0.23 -23.82 6.20
N GLN A 214 0.92 -23.78 5.06
CA GLN A 214 0.50 -24.46 3.84
C GLN A 214 1.58 -25.40 3.31
N GLY A 215 1.14 -26.50 2.71
CA GLY A 215 2.02 -27.46 2.05
C GLY A 215 2.63 -26.92 0.75
N PRO A 216 3.69 -27.56 0.24
CA PRO A 216 4.46 -27.04 -0.90
C PRO A 216 3.65 -26.94 -2.20
N VAL A 217 2.59 -27.75 -2.35
CA VAL A 217 1.69 -27.68 -3.52
C VAL A 217 1.05 -26.30 -3.62
N LYS A 218 0.44 -25.80 -2.53
CA LYS A 218 -0.21 -24.48 -2.52
C LYS A 218 0.81 -23.35 -2.38
N ARG A 219 1.82 -23.54 -1.52
CA ARG A 219 2.82 -22.50 -1.21
C ARG A 219 3.74 -22.20 -2.39
N TRP A 220 4.18 -23.21 -3.13
CA TRP A 220 5.19 -23.07 -4.19
C TRP A 220 4.70 -23.47 -5.59
N GLY A 221 3.51 -24.07 -5.72
CA GLY A 221 3.00 -24.54 -7.02
C GLY A 221 3.68 -25.82 -7.50
N VAL A 222 4.18 -26.68 -6.59
CA VAL A 222 4.67 -28.00 -6.97
C VAL A 222 3.52 -28.91 -7.38
N GLN A 223 3.80 -29.87 -8.26
CA GLN A 223 2.80 -30.84 -8.68
C GLN A 223 2.39 -31.75 -7.51
N LYS A 224 1.12 -32.15 -7.50
CA LYS A 224 0.68 -33.36 -6.78
C LYS A 224 1.32 -34.60 -7.42
N ARG A 225 1.50 -35.67 -6.65
CA ARG A 225 1.83 -36.99 -7.22
C ARG A 225 0.75 -37.40 -8.22
N LYS A 226 1.13 -38.09 -9.28
CA LYS A 226 0.27 -38.43 -10.43
C LYS A 226 0.09 -39.94 -10.58
N GLY A 227 -0.97 -40.36 -11.25
CA GLY A 227 -1.23 -41.76 -11.60
C GLY A 227 -1.17 -42.72 -10.39
N LYS A 228 -0.41 -43.81 -10.54
CA LYS A 228 -0.21 -44.82 -9.48
C LYS A 228 0.40 -44.20 -8.22
N HIS A 229 1.35 -43.28 -8.35
CA HIS A 229 2.05 -42.67 -7.20
C HIS A 229 1.11 -41.92 -6.25
N ALA A 230 0.02 -41.34 -6.75
CA ALA A 230 -0.96 -40.65 -5.91
C ALA A 230 -1.73 -41.59 -4.95
N ARG A 231 -1.73 -42.90 -5.23
CA ARG A 231 -2.43 -43.94 -4.47
C ARG A 231 -1.54 -44.67 -3.47
N GLN A 232 -0.22 -44.44 -3.51
CA GLN A 232 0.77 -45.17 -2.68
C GLN A 232 0.99 -44.56 -1.28
N GLY A 233 0.13 -43.63 -0.84
CA GLY A 233 0.29 -42.92 0.45
C GLY A 233 0.90 -41.51 0.34
N TRP A 234 1.38 -41.10 -0.83
CA TRP A 234 1.86 -39.74 -1.07
C TRP A 234 1.03 -39.02 -2.13
N ARG A 235 0.35 -37.94 -1.73
CA ARG A 235 -0.45 -37.12 -2.66
C ARG A 235 0.14 -35.73 -2.91
N ARG A 236 0.61 -35.07 -1.85
CA ARG A 236 0.97 -33.64 -1.83
C ARG A 236 2.41 -33.36 -1.36
N ARG A 237 3.26 -34.38 -1.38
CA ARG A 237 4.68 -34.28 -1.03
C ARG A 237 5.54 -34.28 -2.29
N ILE A 238 6.64 -33.52 -2.26
CA ILE A 238 7.63 -33.47 -3.33
C ILE A 238 8.38 -34.81 -3.49
N GLY A 239 9.19 -34.92 -4.53
CA GLY A 239 10.01 -36.10 -4.86
C GLY A 239 11.03 -36.45 -3.78
N ASN A 240 11.99 -35.54 -3.58
CA ASN A 240 13.09 -35.63 -2.64
C ASN A 240 13.44 -34.21 -2.11
N LEU A 241 14.36 -34.11 -1.15
CA LEU A 241 14.83 -32.85 -0.56
C LEU A 241 16.17 -32.34 -1.14
N GLY A 242 16.72 -33.02 -2.13
CA GLY A 242 18.02 -32.71 -2.71
C GLY A 242 18.75 -33.95 -3.25
N PRO A 243 19.89 -33.74 -3.95
CA PRO A 243 20.82 -34.81 -4.31
C PRO A 243 21.56 -35.35 -3.07
N TRP A 244 22.36 -36.40 -3.25
CA TRP A 244 23.25 -36.92 -2.20
C TRP A 244 24.24 -35.85 -1.74
N ASN A 245 24.99 -35.27 -2.68
CA ASN A 245 25.95 -34.20 -2.40
C ASN A 245 25.47 -32.89 -3.06
N PRO A 246 25.48 -31.75 -2.35
CA PRO A 246 25.89 -31.56 -0.95
C PRO A 246 24.90 -32.17 0.05
N SER A 247 25.41 -32.77 1.13
CA SER A 247 24.65 -33.48 2.18
C SER A 247 23.88 -32.53 3.11
N ARG A 248 23.10 -31.62 2.55
CA ARG A 248 22.25 -30.66 3.26
C ARG A 248 21.04 -30.28 2.42
N VAL A 249 19.93 -29.97 3.07
CA VAL A 249 18.75 -29.44 2.39
C VAL A 249 19.02 -27.98 2.01
N ARG A 250 18.92 -27.65 0.73
CA ARG A 250 19.04 -26.26 0.27
C ARG A 250 17.75 -25.49 0.58
N SER A 251 17.88 -24.24 0.99
CA SER A 251 16.74 -23.33 1.26
C SER A 251 15.83 -23.13 0.03
N THR A 252 16.36 -23.35 -1.17
CA THR A 252 15.64 -23.20 -2.45
C THR A 252 14.65 -24.33 -2.73
N VAL A 253 14.69 -25.42 -1.95
CA VAL A 253 13.79 -26.57 -2.10
C VAL A 253 12.42 -26.22 -1.54
N PRO A 254 11.32 -26.40 -2.30
CA PRO A 254 9.99 -25.98 -1.89
C PRO A 254 9.46 -26.83 -0.73
N GLN A 255 9.43 -26.24 0.46
CA GLN A 255 8.94 -26.86 1.69
C GLN A 255 7.67 -26.19 2.22
N GLN A 256 6.99 -26.84 3.16
CA GLN A 256 5.84 -26.26 3.85
C GLN A 256 6.22 -25.01 4.65
N GLY A 257 5.22 -24.24 5.08
CA GLY A 257 5.40 -23.14 6.02
C GLY A 257 4.35 -22.05 5.86
N GLN A 258 4.57 -20.92 6.51
CA GLN A 258 3.70 -19.75 6.43
C GLN A 258 3.44 -19.35 4.97
N THR A 259 2.18 -19.09 4.64
CA THR A 259 1.74 -18.59 3.34
C THR A 259 0.69 -17.51 3.53
N GLY A 260 0.83 -16.39 2.81
CA GLY A 260 0.02 -15.20 3.04
C GLY A 260 0.44 -14.49 4.32
N TYR A 261 -0.18 -13.34 4.60
CA TYR A 261 0.28 -12.43 5.64
C TYR A 261 1.73 -11.97 5.40
N HIS A 262 2.06 -11.72 4.14
CA HIS A 262 3.31 -11.12 3.70
C HIS A 262 3.00 -9.74 3.13
N GLN A 263 3.88 -8.77 3.33
CA GLN A 263 3.80 -7.48 2.64
C GLN A 263 4.05 -7.67 1.14
N ARG A 264 3.24 -7.03 0.30
CA ARG A 264 3.42 -6.94 -1.16
C ARG A 264 3.14 -5.53 -1.60
N THR A 265 3.99 -5.03 -2.49
CA THR A 265 3.75 -3.82 -3.26
C THR A 265 3.40 -4.26 -4.68
N GLU A 266 2.15 -4.09 -5.08
CA GLU A 266 1.69 -4.27 -6.45
C GLU A 266 1.82 -2.94 -7.17
N LEU A 267 2.47 -2.95 -8.33
CA LEU A 267 2.86 -1.72 -9.02
C LEU A 267 1.88 -1.35 -10.12
N ASN A 268 1.90 -0.09 -10.53
CA ASN A 268 1.19 0.44 -11.70
C ASN A 268 -0.31 0.11 -11.68
N LYS A 269 -0.95 0.30 -10.52
CA LYS A 269 -2.41 0.24 -10.41
C LYS A 269 -2.97 1.55 -10.87
N ARG A 270 -3.90 1.50 -11.82
CA ARG A 270 -4.58 2.70 -12.30
C ARG A 270 -5.65 3.12 -11.29
N LEU A 271 -5.60 4.38 -10.88
CA LEU A 271 -6.69 5.01 -10.14
C LEU A 271 -7.78 5.36 -11.15
N VAL A 272 -8.92 4.70 -11.06
CA VAL A 272 -10.04 4.91 -11.99
C VAL A 272 -10.77 6.17 -11.60
N ASP A 273 -11.08 6.32 -10.31
CA ASP A 273 -11.86 7.46 -9.82
C ASP A 273 -11.56 7.70 -8.32
N ILE A 274 -11.81 8.94 -7.88
CA ILE A 274 -11.80 9.35 -6.48
C ILE A 274 -13.16 10.01 -6.22
N GLY A 275 -14.00 9.34 -5.45
CA GLY A 275 -15.36 9.77 -5.15
C GLY A 275 -15.57 10.05 -3.67
N ASP A 276 -16.75 10.57 -3.36
CA ASP A 276 -17.27 10.75 -2.01
C ASP A 276 -18.76 10.35 -1.97
N GLY A 277 -19.25 9.90 -0.83
CA GLY A 277 -20.60 9.38 -0.64
C GLY A 277 -20.77 7.89 -0.99
N ALA A 278 -22.00 7.51 -1.32
CA ALA A 278 -22.43 6.11 -1.40
C ALA A 278 -22.47 5.50 -2.81
N ASP A 279 -22.04 6.23 -3.85
CA ASP A 279 -22.21 5.81 -5.25
C ASP A 279 -21.48 4.52 -5.62
N ALA A 280 -20.42 4.16 -4.88
CA ALA A 280 -19.67 2.93 -5.08
C ALA A 280 -20.14 1.76 -4.19
N THR A 281 -21.13 1.96 -3.31
CA THR A 281 -21.67 0.91 -2.45
C THR A 281 -22.51 -0.08 -3.24
N VAL A 282 -22.36 -1.36 -2.88
CA VAL A 282 -23.20 -2.44 -3.43
C VAL A 282 -24.44 -2.68 -2.58
N ASP A 283 -25.52 -3.14 -3.19
CA ASP A 283 -26.79 -3.46 -2.57
C ASP A 283 -26.60 -4.52 -1.47
N GLY A 284 -27.06 -4.21 -0.26
CA GLY A 284 -26.88 -5.04 0.93
C GLY A 284 -25.49 -4.95 1.57
N GLY A 285 -24.66 -4.02 1.11
CA GLY A 285 -23.30 -3.76 1.61
C GLY A 285 -22.27 -4.77 1.12
N PHE A 286 -20.99 -4.37 1.18
CA PHE A 286 -19.89 -5.27 0.87
C PHE A 286 -19.81 -6.42 1.88
N VAL A 287 -19.81 -7.65 1.39
CA VAL A 287 -19.84 -8.87 2.20
C VAL A 287 -18.65 -8.91 3.18
N ASN A 288 -18.94 -9.09 4.47
CA ASN A 288 -17.97 -9.03 5.59
C ASN A 288 -17.31 -7.67 5.83
N TYR A 289 -17.77 -6.62 5.17
CA TYR A 289 -17.27 -5.26 5.32
C TYR A 289 -18.35 -4.34 5.93
N GLY A 290 -19.34 -3.96 5.12
CA GLY A 290 -20.35 -2.96 5.42
C GLY A 290 -20.64 -2.08 4.19
N GLU A 291 -21.32 -0.96 4.41
CA GLU A 291 -21.56 0.06 3.39
C GLU A 291 -20.37 1.05 3.37
N VAL A 292 -20.12 1.61 2.19
CA VAL A 292 -19.21 2.73 1.95
C VAL A 292 -20.07 3.98 1.74
N ASP A 293 -19.90 4.98 2.58
CA ASP A 293 -20.59 6.27 2.47
C ASP A 293 -19.64 7.36 2.95
N GLY A 294 -18.79 7.83 2.05
CA GLY A 294 -17.70 8.74 2.36
C GLY A 294 -16.58 8.69 1.32
N PRO A 295 -15.42 9.34 1.59
CA PRO A 295 -14.33 9.44 0.64
C PRO A 295 -13.78 8.07 0.27
N HIS A 296 -13.73 7.77 -1.03
CA HIS A 296 -13.31 6.46 -1.53
C HIS A 296 -12.59 6.54 -2.87
N ALA A 297 -11.77 5.53 -3.15
CA ALA A 297 -11.01 5.38 -4.39
C ALA A 297 -11.40 4.09 -5.12
N LEU A 298 -11.58 4.19 -6.43
CA LEU A 298 -11.79 3.06 -7.33
C LEU A 298 -10.46 2.70 -7.98
N ILE A 299 -9.89 1.55 -7.65
CA ILE A 299 -8.59 1.14 -8.18
C ILE A 299 -8.75 -0.05 -9.12
N LYS A 300 -8.17 0.06 -10.34
CA LYS A 300 -8.26 -0.97 -11.38
C LYS A 300 -7.70 -2.32 -10.91
N GLY A 301 -8.51 -3.35 -11.08
CA GLY A 301 -8.20 -4.74 -10.77
C GLY A 301 -8.22 -5.05 -9.28
N SER A 302 -7.33 -5.95 -8.86
CA SER A 302 -7.24 -6.43 -7.48
C SER A 302 -6.19 -5.66 -6.68
N LEU A 303 -6.41 -5.57 -5.37
CA LEU A 303 -5.42 -5.11 -4.39
C LEU A 303 -5.03 -6.21 -3.39
N PRO A 304 -3.81 -6.17 -2.81
CA PRO A 304 -3.39 -7.14 -1.81
C PRO A 304 -4.25 -7.05 -0.54
N GLY A 305 -4.29 -8.14 0.23
CA GLY A 305 -4.94 -8.13 1.56
C GLY A 305 -6.45 -8.43 1.57
N PRO A 306 -6.98 -8.75 2.76
CA PRO A 306 -8.42 -8.88 3.00
C PRO A 306 -9.13 -7.54 3.04
N ASP A 307 -10.45 -7.61 3.02
CA ASP A 307 -11.30 -6.46 3.33
C ASP A 307 -10.98 -6.00 4.77
N LYS A 308 -11.17 -4.72 5.06
CA LYS A 308 -10.74 -4.01 6.29
C LYS A 308 -9.23 -3.84 6.47
N ARG A 309 -8.40 -4.34 5.56
CA ARG A 309 -6.94 -4.17 5.64
C ARG A 309 -6.55 -2.76 5.21
N LEU A 310 -5.63 -2.15 5.96
CA LEU A 310 -4.94 -0.95 5.53
C LEU A 310 -4.12 -1.23 4.27
N LEU A 311 -4.35 -0.41 3.25
CA LEU A 311 -3.55 -0.30 2.06
C LEU A 311 -2.84 1.04 2.07
N ARG A 312 -1.60 1.05 1.60
CA ARG A 312 -0.86 2.28 1.34
C ARG A 312 -0.68 2.46 -0.15
N PHE A 313 -0.76 3.70 -0.58
CA PHE A 313 -0.56 4.13 -1.94
C PHE A 313 0.63 5.09 -2.00
N ARG A 314 1.35 5.04 -3.11
CA ARG A 314 2.35 6.04 -3.50
C ARG A 314 2.24 6.23 -5.02
N PRO A 315 2.66 7.38 -5.57
CA PRO A 315 2.81 7.51 -7.01
C PRO A 315 3.68 6.37 -7.57
N ALA A 316 3.36 5.88 -8.77
CA ALA A 316 4.08 4.77 -9.36
C ALA A 316 5.55 5.13 -9.57
N ILE A 317 6.48 4.34 -9.02
CA ILE A 317 7.92 4.60 -9.16
C ILE A 317 8.48 4.19 -10.54
N ARG A 318 7.68 3.46 -11.32
CA ARG A 318 8.06 2.93 -12.64
C ARG A 318 6.83 2.74 -13.53
N PRO A 319 6.10 3.83 -13.85
CA PRO A 319 4.91 3.74 -14.67
C PRO A 319 5.24 3.10 -16.02
N GLY A 320 4.37 2.19 -16.47
CA GLY A 320 4.53 1.53 -17.77
C GLY A 320 4.03 2.38 -18.93
N ASP A 321 3.02 3.19 -18.67
CA ASP A 321 2.35 4.06 -19.63
C ASP A 321 2.25 5.47 -19.07
N GLN A 322 2.01 6.44 -19.96
CA GLN A 322 1.70 7.80 -19.56
C GLN A 322 0.32 7.86 -18.85
N PRO A 323 0.16 8.69 -17.80
CA PRO A 323 -1.14 8.93 -17.19
C PRO A 323 -2.15 9.47 -18.20
N ARG A 324 -3.36 8.91 -18.15
CA ARG A 324 -4.52 9.36 -18.91
C ARG A 324 -5.56 9.80 -17.88
N LEU A 325 -5.63 11.10 -17.68
CA LEU A 325 -6.33 11.70 -16.55
C LEU A 325 -7.84 11.64 -16.73
N ASP A 326 -8.53 11.52 -15.60
CA ASP A 326 -9.99 11.61 -15.47
C ASP A 326 -10.73 10.71 -16.49
N PRO A 327 -10.52 9.38 -16.44
CA PRO A 327 -11.16 8.47 -17.37
C PRO A 327 -12.68 8.52 -17.22
N GLU A 328 -13.41 8.48 -18.34
CA GLU A 328 -14.86 8.59 -18.34
C GLU A 328 -15.53 7.32 -17.80
N VAL A 329 -16.06 7.38 -16.58
CA VAL A 329 -16.83 6.30 -15.96
C VAL A 329 -18.32 6.46 -16.33
N ARG A 330 -18.84 5.52 -17.13
CA ARG A 330 -20.23 5.50 -17.60
C ARG A 330 -21.20 4.88 -16.59
N PHE A 331 -20.72 3.89 -15.86
CA PHE A 331 -21.54 3.11 -14.93
C PHE A 331 -20.67 2.49 -13.85
N VAL A 332 -21.16 2.54 -12.60
CA VAL A 332 -20.61 1.79 -11.48
C VAL A 332 -21.66 0.78 -11.04
N SER A 333 -21.30 -0.50 -11.01
CA SER A 333 -22.24 -1.54 -10.58
C SER A 333 -22.47 -1.48 -9.08
N THR A 334 -23.70 -1.17 -8.68
CA THR A 334 -24.17 -1.27 -7.29
C THR A 334 -24.91 -2.57 -7.01
N ALA A 335 -25.04 -3.48 -7.97
CA ALA A 335 -25.72 -4.75 -7.76
C ALA A 335 -25.13 -5.55 -6.58
N SER A 336 -25.98 -6.30 -5.87
CA SER A 336 -25.55 -7.05 -4.70
C SER A 336 -24.43 -8.03 -5.01
N ASN A 337 -23.42 -8.06 -4.13
CA ASN A 337 -22.36 -9.05 -4.15
C ASN A 337 -22.80 -10.42 -3.63
N GLN A 338 -24.05 -10.54 -3.17
CA GLN A 338 -24.72 -11.78 -2.81
C GLN A 338 -25.70 -12.13 -3.93
N GLY A 339 -25.55 -13.34 -4.48
CA GLY A 339 -26.03 -13.68 -5.82
C GLY A 339 -27.53 -13.88 -6.00
#